data_AF-A0A6M0ITL5-F1
#
_entry.id   AF-A0A6M0ITL5-F1
#
_cell.length_a   1.000
_cell.length_b   1.000
_cell.length_c   1.000
_cell.angle_alpha   90.00
_cell.angle_beta   90.00
_cell.angle_gamma   90.00
#
_symmetry.space_group_name_H-M   'P 1'
#
loop_
_entity.id
_entity.type
_entity.pdbx_description
1 polymer ?
#
loop_
_entity_poly.entity_id
_entity_poly.type
_entity_poly.pdbx_seq_one_letter_code
_entity_poly.pdbx_strand_id
1 'polypeptide(L)'
;MKLQRIEAGEYLTRDGRFYVRNTYYSNGIPGRSNTSSGWLIEDRSGATPFQVSSSQKTKLRRVDTLAQAREIMARIIQRDAEAKKLRDAGWCKEDNPQQPGVCWRSPYTDRLLTQTEALLELSLML
;
A
#
# COMPACT_ATOMS: atom_id res chain seq x y z
N MET A 1 -9.18 9.53 -3.82
CA MET A 1 -9.85 8.21 -3.87
C MET A 1 -11.22 8.29 -3.22
N LYS A 2 -12.30 7.79 -3.87
CA LYS A 2 -13.65 7.77 -3.30
C LYS A 2 -13.89 6.44 -2.57
N LEU A 3 -14.23 6.52 -1.29
CA LEU A 3 -14.66 5.37 -0.48
C LEU A 3 -16.19 5.27 -0.54
N GLN A 4 -16.69 4.05 -0.73
CA GLN A 4 -18.10 3.72 -0.61
C GLN A 4 -18.37 3.29 0.83
N ARG A 5 -19.30 3.98 1.50
CA ARG A 5 -19.76 3.56 2.83
C ARG A 5 -20.65 2.34 2.66
N ILE A 6 -20.39 1.29 3.43
CA ILE A 6 -21.22 0.07 3.44
C ILE A 6 -22.05 0.03 4.72
N GLU A 7 -21.43 0.28 5.87
CA GLU A 7 -22.10 0.37 7.17
C GLU A 7 -21.61 1.59 7.98
N ALA A 8 -22.12 1.75 9.20
CA ALA A 8 -21.63 2.79 10.10
C ALA A 8 -20.20 2.49 10.55
N GLY A 9 -19.26 3.34 10.10
CA GLY A 9 -17.84 3.13 10.40
C GLY A 9 -17.14 2.13 9.47
N GLU A 10 -17.78 1.71 8.38
CA GLU A 10 -17.21 0.75 7.42
C GLU A 10 -17.28 1.25 5.99
N TYR A 11 -16.16 1.08 5.28
CA TYR A 11 -15.95 1.57 3.93
C TYR A 11 -15.26 0.55 3.05
N LEU A 12 -15.50 0.62 1.75
CA LEU A 12 -14.84 -0.16 0.74
C LEU A 12 -14.39 0.75 -0.40
N THR A 13 -13.26 0.44 -1.03
CA THR A 13 -12.90 1.06 -2.30
C THR A 13 -13.84 0.59 -3.41
N ARG A 14 -14.03 1.41 -4.44
CA ARG A 14 -14.98 1.10 -5.54
C ARG A 14 -14.64 -0.19 -6.28
N ASP A 15 -13.36 -0.54 -6.34
CA ASP A 15 -12.84 -1.78 -6.93
C ASP A 15 -12.91 -2.99 -5.95
N GLY A 16 -13.38 -2.79 -4.73
CA GLY A 16 -13.52 -3.83 -3.71
C GLY A 16 -12.22 -4.29 -3.07
N ARG A 17 -11.08 -3.71 -3.43
CA ARG A 17 -9.76 -4.16 -2.95
C ARG A 17 -9.51 -3.84 -1.49
N PHE A 18 -9.76 -2.61 -1.08
CA PHE A 18 -9.49 -2.18 0.29
C PHE A 18 -10.78 -2.04 1.07
N TYR A 19 -10.81 -2.73 2.20
CA TYR A 19 -11.86 -2.63 3.20
C TYR A 19 -11.34 -1.86 4.42
N VAL A 20 -12.10 -0.87 4.90
CA VAL A 20 -11.69 0.01 5.99
C VAL A 20 -12.78 0.08 7.03
N ARG A 21 -12.46 -0.27 8.28
CA ARG A 21 -13.43 -0.23 9.38
C ARG A 21 -12.89 0.49 10.60
N ASN A 22 -13.78 1.17 11.32
CA ASN A 22 -13.50 1.65 12.67
C ASN A 22 -13.36 0.44 13.60
N THR A 23 -12.46 0.56 14.57
CA THR A 23 -12.08 -0.53 15.45
C THR A 23 -11.62 0.04 16.78
N TYR A 24 -12.01 -0.64 17.85
CA TYR A 24 -11.59 -0.32 19.20
C TYR A 24 -10.54 -1.33 19.63
N TYR A 25 -9.43 -0.84 20.17
CA TYR A 25 -8.37 -1.67 20.71
C TYR A 25 -8.26 -1.46 22.21
N SER A 26 -8.15 -2.56 22.94
CA SER A 26 -7.77 -2.54 24.35
C SER A 26 -6.47 -3.32 24.49
N ASN A 27 -5.55 -2.79 25.31
CA ASN A 27 -4.31 -3.48 25.67
C ASN A 27 -4.57 -4.62 26.69
N GLY A 28 -5.84 -4.89 27.02
CA GLY A 28 -6.24 -6.01 27.87
C GLY A 28 -5.89 -5.83 29.35
N ILE A 29 -5.41 -4.65 29.77
CA ILE A 29 -5.02 -4.38 31.17
C ILE A 29 -6.27 -3.95 31.96
N PRO A 30 -6.76 -4.76 32.92
CA PRO A 30 -7.90 -4.39 33.75
C PRO A 30 -7.60 -3.15 34.60
N GLY A 31 -8.58 -2.26 34.78
CA GLY A 31 -8.46 -1.09 35.67
C GLY A 31 -7.83 0.17 35.06
N ARG A 32 -7.40 0.14 33.79
CA ARG A 32 -7.03 1.35 33.02
C ARG A 32 -7.85 1.46 31.74
N SER A 33 -8.46 2.63 31.50
CA SER A 33 -9.03 2.99 30.19
C SER A 33 -7.90 3.15 29.18
N ASN A 34 -7.45 2.05 28.58
CA ASN A 34 -6.49 2.04 27.48
C ASN A 34 -7.19 1.79 26.14
N THR A 35 -8.48 2.10 26.03
CA THR A 35 -9.23 1.97 24.78
C THR A 35 -8.81 3.06 23.81
N SER A 36 -8.08 2.69 22.76
CA SER A 36 -7.82 3.57 21.61
C SER A 36 -8.76 3.17 20.47
N SER A 37 -9.51 4.15 19.97
CA SER A 37 -10.27 4.00 18.72
C SER A 37 -9.36 4.33 17.55
N GLY A 38 -9.47 3.55 16.47
CA GLY A 38 -8.72 3.80 15.25
C GLY A 38 -9.41 3.18 14.05
N TRP A 39 -8.65 3.06 12.97
CA TRP A 39 -9.11 2.47 11.73
C TRP A 39 -8.21 1.32 11.33
N LEU A 40 -8.83 0.27 10.80
CA LEU A 40 -8.14 -0.87 10.20
C LEU A 40 -8.35 -0.84 8.70
N ILE A 41 -7.25 -0.86 7.96
CA ILE A 41 -7.21 -1.08 6.52
C ILE A 41 -6.96 -2.56 6.30
N GLU A 42 -7.75 -3.20 5.45
CA GLU A 42 -7.56 -4.56 4.98
C GLU A 42 -7.41 -4.54 3.46
N ASP A 43 -6.27 -5.03 2.96
CA ASP A 43 -6.11 -5.33 1.53
C ASP A 43 -6.63 -6.75 1.26
N ARG A 44 -7.86 -6.85 0.75
CA ARG A 44 -8.51 -8.14 0.45
C ARG A 44 -7.80 -8.92 -0.65
N SER A 45 -7.09 -8.23 -1.54
CA SER A 45 -6.31 -8.90 -2.59
C SER A 45 -5.05 -9.57 -2.03
N GLY A 46 -4.51 -9.07 -0.93
CA GLY A 46 -3.20 -9.47 -0.40
C GLY A 46 -2.01 -9.03 -1.26
N ALA A 47 -2.22 -8.24 -2.30
CA ALA A 47 -1.17 -7.77 -3.21
C ALA A 47 -0.22 -6.77 -2.54
N THR A 48 -0.68 -6.08 -1.48
CA THR A 48 0.13 -5.14 -0.71
C THR A 48 0.26 -5.60 0.74
N PRO A 49 1.23 -6.49 1.03
CA PRO A 49 1.51 -6.85 2.40
C PRO A 49 2.05 -5.63 3.16
N PHE A 50 1.34 -5.22 4.21
CA PHE A 50 1.80 -4.23 5.16
C PHE A 50 2.84 -4.86 6.09
N GLN A 51 3.95 -4.15 6.27
CA GLN A 51 5.00 -4.59 7.18
C GLN A 51 4.63 -4.17 8.61
N VAL A 52 4.54 -5.13 9.53
CA VAL A 52 4.23 -4.90 10.95
C VAL A 52 5.49 -4.99 11.79
N SER A 53 6.43 -5.82 11.37
CA SER A 53 7.76 -5.96 11.99
C SER A 53 8.80 -6.26 10.90
N SER A 54 10.07 -6.43 11.28
CA SER A 54 11.14 -6.80 10.35
C SER A 54 10.86 -8.09 9.59
N SER A 55 10.16 -9.04 10.20
CA SER A 55 9.86 -10.37 9.63
C SER A 55 8.38 -10.60 9.31
N GLN A 56 7.46 -9.81 9.88
CA GLN A 56 6.04 -10.06 9.76
C GLN A 56 5.37 -9.11 8.77
N LYS A 57 4.71 -9.72 7.78
CA LYS A 57 3.83 -9.08 6.82
C LYS A 57 2.39 -9.48 7.11
N THR A 58 1.47 -8.55 6.90
CA THR A 58 0.04 -8.78 7.08
C THR A 58 -0.76 -8.06 6.00
N LYS A 59 -2.02 -8.46 5.81
CA LYS A 59 -2.98 -7.75 4.96
C LYS A 59 -3.64 -6.57 5.70
N LEU A 60 -3.37 -6.43 7.00
CA LEU A 60 -4.02 -5.48 7.89
C LEU A 60 -3.11 -4.34 8.33
N ARG A 61 -3.55 -3.09 8.19
CA ARG A 61 -2.82 -1.93 8.70
C ARG A 61 -3.68 -1.07 9.61
N ARG A 62 -3.17 -0.82 10.82
CA ARG A 62 -3.78 0.11 11.77
C ARG A 62 -3.35 1.54 11.47
N VAL A 63 -4.29 2.47 11.60
CA VAL A 63 -4.09 3.91 11.49
C VAL A 63 -5.03 4.64 12.44
N ASP A 64 -4.71 5.87 12.81
CA ASP A 64 -5.48 6.60 13.82
C ASP A 64 -6.74 7.24 13.23
N THR A 65 -6.66 7.66 11.97
CA THR A 65 -7.75 8.41 11.32
C THR A 65 -8.12 7.85 9.95
N LEU A 66 -9.38 8.08 9.55
CA LEU A 66 -9.86 7.74 8.20
C LEU A 66 -9.09 8.51 7.11
N ALA A 67 -8.60 9.71 7.42
CA ALA A 67 -7.78 10.50 6.50
C ALA A 67 -6.44 9.80 6.21
N GLN A 68 -5.75 9.33 7.25
CA GLN A 68 -4.53 8.51 7.08
C GLN A 68 -4.82 7.23 6.28
N ALA A 69 -5.95 6.56 6.55
CA ALA A 69 -6.35 5.38 5.78
C ALA A 69 -6.48 5.71 4.29
N ARG A 70 -7.18 6.79 3.96
CA ARG A 70 -7.36 7.28 2.59
C ARG A 70 -6.04 7.58 1.91
N GLU A 71 -5.13 8.24 2.61
CA GLU A 71 -3.81 8.59 2.08
C GLU A 71 -2.98 7.34 1.75
N ILE A 72 -2.91 6.38 2.68
CA ILE A 72 -2.17 5.14 2.47
C ILE A 72 -2.71 4.36 1.27
N MET A 73 -4.03 4.18 1.19
CA MET A 73 -4.65 3.48 0.06
C MET A 73 -4.42 4.22 -1.26
N ALA A 74 -4.52 5.56 -1.27
CA ALA A 74 -4.24 6.36 -2.45
C ALA A 74 -2.79 6.20 -2.92
N ARG A 75 -1.82 6.20 -2.01
CA ARG A 75 -0.41 5.96 -2.34
C ARG A 75 -0.17 4.57 -2.92
N ILE A 76 -0.84 3.54 -2.41
CA ILE A 76 -0.71 2.17 -2.93
C ILE A 76 -1.29 2.09 -4.35
N ILE A 77 -2.49 2.59 -4.56
CA ILE A 77 -3.13 2.59 -5.88
C ILE A 77 -2.29 3.37 -6.90
N GLN A 78 -1.76 4.53 -6.49
CA GLN A 78 -0.87 5.33 -7.33
C GLN A 78 0.38 4.54 -7.71
N ARG A 79 1.01 3.89 -6.74
CA ARG A 79 2.18 3.04 -6.98
C ARG A 79 1.88 1.87 -7.92
N ASP A 80 0.71 1.26 -7.81
CA ASP A 80 0.30 0.17 -8.70
C ASP A 80 0.03 0.65 -10.13
N ALA A 81 -0.55 1.84 -10.29
CA ALA A 81 -0.76 2.47 -11.58
C ALA A 81 0.56 2.84 -12.26
N GLU A 82 1.51 3.40 -11.51
CA GLU A 82 2.87 3.67 -11.98
C GLU A 82 3.61 2.39 -12.38
N ALA A 83 3.51 1.33 -11.57
CA ALA A 83 4.08 0.03 -11.89
C ALA A 83 3.47 -0.56 -13.15
N LYS A 84 2.16 -0.32 -13.38
CA LYS A 84 1.50 -0.72 -14.62
C LYS A 84 2.05 0.06 -15.81
N LYS A 85 2.20 1.38 -15.70
CA LYS A 85 2.80 2.22 -16.75
C LYS A 85 4.19 1.73 -17.17
N LEU A 86 5.03 1.35 -16.20
CA LEU A 86 6.35 0.78 -16.48
C LEU A 86 6.25 -0.55 -17.26
N ARG A 87 5.41 -1.48 -16.81
CA ARG A 87 5.18 -2.76 -17.51
C ARG A 87 4.66 -2.56 -18.94
N ASP A 88 3.71 -1.65 -19.12
CA ASP A 88 3.13 -1.33 -20.43
C ASP A 88 4.20 -0.73 -21.37
N ALA A 89 5.24 -0.09 -20.82
CA ALA A 89 6.41 0.42 -21.55
C ALA A 89 7.55 -0.61 -21.70
N GLY A 90 7.32 -1.88 -21.39
CA GLY A 90 8.30 -2.96 -21.58
C GLY A 90 9.32 -3.14 -20.46
N TRP A 91 9.13 -2.48 -19.30
CA TRP A 91 10.01 -2.65 -18.15
C TRP A 91 9.69 -3.94 -17.38
N CYS A 92 10.73 -4.63 -16.95
CA CYS A 92 10.61 -5.88 -16.19
C CYS A 92 10.87 -5.64 -14.70
N LYS A 93 10.08 -6.31 -13.85
CA LYS A 93 10.29 -6.29 -12.40
C LYS A 93 11.10 -7.52 -11.97
N GLU A 94 12.20 -7.30 -11.26
CA GLU A 94 13.12 -8.35 -10.80
C GLU A 94 13.33 -8.29 -9.29
N ASP A 95 13.53 -9.46 -8.70
CA ASP A 95 13.85 -9.56 -7.28
C ASP A 95 15.30 -9.14 -7.02
N ASN A 96 15.47 -8.10 -6.21
CA ASN A 96 16.77 -7.65 -5.74
C ASN A 96 16.90 -7.85 -4.23
N PRO A 97 17.58 -8.90 -3.78
CA PRO A 97 17.76 -9.16 -2.35
C PRO A 97 18.73 -8.18 -1.68
N GLN A 98 19.58 -7.47 -2.44
CA GLN A 98 20.59 -6.57 -1.88
C GLN A 98 20.04 -5.18 -1.57
N GLN A 99 19.13 -4.67 -2.38
CA GLN A 99 18.56 -3.33 -2.22
C GLN A 99 17.03 -3.35 -2.36
N PRO A 100 16.29 -3.36 -1.23
CA PRO A 100 14.84 -3.34 -1.26
C PRO A 100 14.29 -2.12 -2.02
N GLY A 101 13.47 -2.39 -3.04
CA GLY A 101 12.81 -1.35 -3.83
C GLY A 101 13.48 -1.01 -5.16
N VAL A 102 14.76 -1.39 -5.35
CA VAL A 102 15.46 -1.33 -6.65
C VAL A 102 15.15 -2.61 -7.40
N CYS A 103 14.12 -2.61 -8.23
CA CYS A 103 13.55 -3.83 -8.80
C CYS A 103 13.05 -3.68 -10.24
N TRP A 104 13.27 -2.54 -10.89
CA TRP A 104 12.80 -2.31 -12.25
C TRP A 104 13.98 -2.30 -13.22
N ARG A 105 14.05 -3.28 -14.12
CA ARG A 105 15.08 -3.35 -15.16
C ARG A 105 14.69 -2.47 -16.33
N SER A 106 15.58 -1.53 -16.65
CA SER A 106 15.45 -0.64 -17.79
C SER A 106 15.66 -1.39 -19.10
N PRO A 107 14.72 -1.29 -20.07
CA PRO A 107 14.94 -1.82 -21.41
C PRO A 107 15.97 -1.01 -22.22
N TYR A 108 16.34 0.19 -21.74
CA TYR A 108 17.25 1.10 -22.44
C TYR A 108 18.70 0.95 -21.97
N THR A 109 18.89 0.82 -20.66
CA THR A 109 20.22 0.82 -20.05
C THR A 109 20.57 -0.51 -19.37
N ASP A 110 19.65 -1.47 -19.33
CA ASP A 110 19.76 -2.76 -18.62
C ASP A 110 20.05 -2.61 -17.11
N ARG A 111 19.89 -1.39 -16.57
CA ARG A 111 20.11 -1.09 -15.15
C ARG A 111 18.88 -1.44 -14.33
N LEU A 112 19.12 -1.90 -13.12
CA LEU A 112 18.08 -2.10 -12.13
C LEU A 112 17.88 -0.82 -11.33
N LEU A 113 16.65 -0.31 -11.31
CA LEU A 113 16.29 0.99 -10.76
C LEU A 113 15.17 0.88 -9.73
N THR A 114 15.06 1.87 -8.86
CA THR A 114 13.84 2.09 -8.10
C THR A 114 12.68 2.44 -9.03
N GLN A 115 11.45 2.28 -8.54
CA GLN A 115 10.27 2.66 -9.32
C GLN A 115 10.28 4.14 -9.71
N THR A 116 10.75 5.03 -8.84
CA THR A 116 10.84 6.46 -9.11
C THR A 116 11.86 6.77 -10.19
N GLU A 117 13.05 6.18 -10.10
CA GLU A 117 14.10 6.33 -11.13
C GLU A 117 13.67 5.76 -12.47
N ALA A 118 13.00 4.60 -12.48
CA ALA A 118 12.46 4.01 -13.70
C ALA A 118 11.42 4.91 -14.38
N LEU A 119 10.52 5.53 -13.60
CA LEU A 119 9.55 6.49 -14.13
C LEU A 119 10.24 7.75 -14.67
N LEU A 120 11.30 8.22 -14.01
CA LEU A 120 12.09 9.35 -14.47
C LEU A 120 12.79 9.04 -15.79
N GLU A 121 13.49 7.90 -15.88
CA GLU A 121 14.14 7.48 -17.13
C GLU A 121 13.12 7.30 -18.25
N LEU A 122 11.97 6.66 -17.99
CA LEU A 122 10.89 6.55 -18.96
C LEU A 122 10.41 7.94 -19.44
N SER A 123 10.29 8.92 -18.55
CA SER A 123 9.85 10.27 -18.92
C SER A 123 10.87 11.05 -19.75
N LEU A 124 12.16 10.69 -19.67
CA LEU A 124 13.22 11.30 -20.47
C LEU A 124 13.35 10.67 -21.86
N MET A 125 12.79 9.47 -22.05
CA MET A 125 12.84 8.70 -23.30
C MET A 125 11.56 8.80 -24.15
N LEU A 126 10.50 9.45 -23.62
CA LEU A 126 9.25 9.77 -24.30
C LEU A 126 9.28 11.20 -24.87
#